data_AF-A0A1I6LKA1-F1
#
_entry.id   AF-A0A1I6LKA1-F1
#
_cell.length_a   1.000
_cell.length_b   1.000
_cell.length_c   1.000
_cell.angle_alpha   90.00
_cell.angle_beta   90.00
_cell.angle_gamma   90.00
#
_symmetry.space_group_name_H-M   'P 1'
#
loop_
_entity.id
_entity.type
_entity.pdbx_description
1 polymer ?
#
loop_
_entity_poly.entity_id
_entity_poly.type
_entity_poly.pdbx_seq_one_letter_code
_entity_poly.pdbx_strand_id
1 'polypeptide(L)'
;MRIEINPNGIWYHGSNNIFSELRKGSTITQWRELAEAFSHQPLSLGYDDDGLIQHNGTEKGYLYIIDESIKVGKDVYQHPGTTMDLNAEFLTNRPLRVKLIKEL
;
A
#
# COMPACT_ATOMS: atom_id res chain seq x y z
N MET A 1 -15.21 6.20 3.86
CA MET A 1 -14.51 7.52 3.98
C MET A 1 -14.15 8.09 2.60
N ARG A 2 -14.00 9.42 2.41
CA ARG A 2 -13.47 9.97 1.13
C ARG A 2 -11.95 10.02 1.16
N ILE A 3 -11.31 9.22 0.31
CA ILE A 3 -9.85 9.21 0.11
C ILE A 3 -9.53 9.84 -1.24
N GLU A 4 -8.61 10.79 -1.26
CA GLU A 4 -8.15 11.45 -2.48
C GLU A 4 -6.71 11.04 -2.80
N ILE A 5 -6.43 10.76 -4.07
CA ILE A 5 -5.07 10.55 -4.55
C ILE A 5 -4.46 11.88 -5.01
N ASN A 6 -3.20 12.08 -4.66
CA ASN A 6 -2.36 13.10 -5.26
C ASN A 6 -1.54 12.47 -6.41
N PRO A 7 -1.68 12.93 -7.67
CA PRO A 7 -0.88 12.41 -8.79
C PRO A 7 0.64 12.47 -8.57
N ASN A 8 1.11 13.41 -7.74
CA ASN A 8 2.51 13.57 -7.37
C ASN A 8 2.80 13.10 -5.93
N GLY A 9 1.85 12.39 -5.31
CA GLY A 9 1.96 11.88 -3.95
C GLY A 9 2.90 10.69 -3.82
N ILE A 10 3.36 10.45 -2.60
CA ILE A 10 4.17 9.28 -2.27
C ILE A 10 3.27 8.06 -2.23
N TRP A 11 3.77 6.97 -2.81
CA TRP A 11 3.14 5.66 -2.73
C TRP A 11 3.93 4.78 -1.78
N TYR A 12 3.20 4.07 -0.93
CA TYR A 12 3.71 3.20 0.10
C TYR A 12 3.38 1.74 -0.20
N HIS A 13 4.25 0.87 0.29
CA HIS A 13 4.02 -0.57 0.32
C HIS A 13 4.47 -1.13 1.67
N GLY A 14 3.67 -2.03 2.24
CA GLY A 14 4.01 -2.76 3.44
C GLY A 14 4.26 -4.23 3.15
N SER A 15 5.35 -4.79 3.69
CA SER A 15 5.63 -6.22 3.63
C SER A 15 6.41 -6.69 4.86
N ASN A 16 6.37 -7.98 5.15
CA ASN A 16 7.25 -8.62 6.14
C ASN A 16 8.57 -9.14 5.54
N ASN A 17 8.84 -8.84 4.26
CA ASN A 17 10.05 -9.24 3.56
C ASN A 17 10.89 -8.03 3.12
N ILE A 18 12.20 -8.21 3.02
CA ILE A 18 13.13 -7.21 2.49
C ILE A 18 13.40 -7.43 1.00
N PHE A 19 13.13 -6.41 0.19
CA PHE A 19 13.38 -6.40 -1.25
C PHE A 19 13.59 -4.96 -1.76
N SER A 20 14.03 -4.85 -3.01
CA SER A 20 14.25 -3.59 -3.72
C SER A 20 13.30 -3.38 -4.91
N GLU A 21 12.47 -4.37 -5.24
CA GLU A 21 11.53 -4.32 -6.36
C GLU A 21 10.23 -5.06 -6.02
N LEU A 22 9.11 -4.42 -6.33
CA LEU A 22 7.78 -5.02 -6.33
C LEU A 22 7.51 -5.73 -7.65
N ARG A 23 6.83 -6.86 -7.57
CA ARG A 23 6.30 -7.55 -8.76
C ARG A 23 5.05 -6.81 -9.27
N LYS A 24 4.68 -7.08 -10.52
CA LYS A 24 3.35 -6.72 -11.02
C LYS A 24 2.28 -7.39 -10.15
N GLY A 25 1.22 -6.68 -9.82
CA GLY A 25 0.12 -7.15 -8.98
C GLY A 25 0.37 -7.01 -7.48
N SER A 26 1.42 -6.29 -7.07
CA SER A 26 1.61 -5.91 -5.66
C SER A 26 0.66 -4.78 -5.27
N THR A 27 0.17 -4.79 -4.03
CA THR A 27 -0.67 -3.73 -3.48
C THR A 27 0.17 -2.53 -3.04
N ILE A 28 -0.26 -1.32 -3.37
CA ILE A 28 0.32 -0.06 -2.89
C ILE A 28 -0.79 0.93 -2.50
N THR A 29 -0.47 1.93 -1.69
CA THR A 29 -1.43 2.95 -1.25
C THR A 29 -0.73 4.29 -1.01
N GLN A 30 -1.44 5.42 -1.13
CA GLN A 30 -0.94 6.72 -0.65
C GLN A 30 -1.22 6.95 0.85
N TRP A 31 -1.99 6.06 1.48
CA TRP A 31 -2.25 6.09 2.90
C TRP A 31 -1.16 5.32 3.64
N ARG A 32 -0.23 6.06 4.25
CA ARG A 32 0.94 5.49 4.92
C ARG A 32 0.57 4.47 5.99
N GLU A 33 -0.33 4.82 6.91
CA GLU A 33 -0.72 3.99 8.06
C GLU A 33 -1.36 2.68 7.60
N LEU A 34 -2.10 2.70 6.48
CA LEU A 34 -2.65 1.50 5.86
C LEU A 34 -1.54 0.57 5.35
N ALA A 35 -0.50 1.12 4.71
CA ALA A 35 0.67 0.33 4.33
C ALA A 35 1.44 -0.21 5.54
N GLU A 36 1.59 0.57 6.63
CA GLU A 36 2.19 0.09 7.88
C GLU A 36 1.41 -1.11 8.42
N ALA A 37 0.08 -1.03 8.48
CA ALA A 37 -0.78 -2.13 8.93
C ALA A 37 -0.70 -3.39 8.05
N PHE A 38 -0.69 -3.24 6.71
CA PHE A 38 -0.48 -4.36 5.79
C PHE A 38 0.87 -5.06 5.94
N SER A 39 1.91 -4.33 6.39
CA SER A 39 3.25 -4.89 6.52
C SER A 39 3.33 -6.06 7.49
N HIS A 40 2.44 -6.09 8.49
CA HIS A 40 2.37 -7.13 9.52
C HIS A 40 1.67 -8.44 9.08
N GLN A 41 1.41 -8.61 7.78
CA GLN A 41 0.71 -9.77 7.19
C GLN A 41 -0.61 -10.13 7.90
N PRO A 42 -1.54 -9.17 8.04
CA PRO A 42 -2.82 -9.45 8.68
C PRO A 42 -3.65 -10.44 7.86
N LEU A 43 -4.36 -11.33 8.56
CA LEU A 43 -5.45 -12.11 7.97
C LEU A 43 -6.72 -11.26 7.83
N SER A 44 -6.89 -10.28 8.71
CA SER A 44 -7.99 -9.33 8.69
C SER A 44 -7.44 -7.93 8.96
N LEU A 45 -7.79 -7.00 8.07
CA LEU A 45 -7.47 -5.58 8.17
C LEU A 45 -8.67 -4.78 7.67
N GLY A 46 -9.02 -3.73 8.40
CA GLY A 46 -10.06 -2.78 8.02
C GLY A 46 -9.89 -1.47 8.75
N TYR A 47 -10.79 -0.53 8.51
CA TYR A 47 -10.87 0.74 9.19
C TYR A 47 -12.33 1.21 9.26
N ASP A 48 -12.64 2.03 10.25
CA ASP A 48 -13.98 2.62 10.41
C ASP A 48 -14.14 3.93 9.61
N ASP A 49 -15.29 4.60 9.76
CA ASP A 49 -15.59 5.83 9.04
C ASP A 49 -14.68 7.01 9.42
N ASP A 50 -14.03 6.95 10.59
CA ASP A 50 -13.05 7.93 11.06
C ASP A 50 -11.61 7.60 10.59
N GLY A 51 -11.45 6.48 9.88
CA GLY A 51 -10.16 6.00 9.38
C GLY A 51 -9.31 5.32 10.45
N LEU A 52 -9.89 4.89 11.58
CA LEU A 52 -9.17 4.14 12.60
C LEU A 52 -8.88 2.73 12.09
N ILE A 53 -7.61 2.45 11.79
CA ILE A 53 -7.18 1.15 11.26
C ILE A 53 -7.12 0.10 12.36
N GLN A 54 -7.68 -1.07 12.06
CA GLN A 54 -7.63 -2.26 12.90
C GLN A 54 -7.13 -3.43 12.07
N HIS A 55 -6.17 -4.19 12.60
CA HIS A 55 -5.68 -5.40 11.97
C HIS A 55 -5.22 -6.43 13.01
N ASN A 56 -5.12 -7.70 12.61
CA ASN A 56 -4.65 -8.80 13.46
C ASN A 56 -3.27 -9.34 13.06
N GLY A 57 -2.56 -8.67 12.15
CA GLY A 57 -1.20 -9.03 11.75
C GLY A 57 -0.19 -8.86 12.89
N THR A 58 0.75 -9.80 13.00
CA THR A 58 1.78 -9.84 14.04
C THR A 58 3.20 -10.01 13.51
N GLU A 59 3.35 -10.19 12.19
CA GLU A 59 4.67 -10.34 11.58
C GLU A 59 5.47 -9.05 11.70
N LYS A 60 6.80 -9.17 11.72
CA LYS A 60 7.68 -8.00 11.65
C LYS A 60 7.43 -7.24 10.34
N GLY A 61 7.24 -5.92 10.44
CA GLY A 61 6.83 -5.10 9.31
C GLY A 61 7.98 -4.29 8.72
N TYR A 62 7.90 -4.02 7.42
CA TYR A 62 8.78 -3.11 6.71
C TYR A 62 7.95 -2.19 5.83
N LEU A 63 8.21 -0.89 5.94
CA LEU A 63 7.55 0.14 5.13
C LEU A 63 8.48 0.63 4.03
N TYR A 64 7.94 0.64 2.81
CA TYR A 64 8.61 1.07 1.60
C TYR A 64 7.92 2.28 0.99
N ILE A 65 8.69 3.07 0.25
CA ILE A 65 8.17 4.00 -0.77
C ILE A 65 8.51 3.49 -2.16
N ILE A 66 7.68 3.84 -3.15
CA ILE A 66 8.02 3.64 -4.56
C ILE A 66 9.08 4.67 -4.96
N ASP A 67 10.24 4.20 -5.43
CA ASP A 67 11.43 5.00 -5.73
C ASP A 67 11.53 5.35 -7.23
N GLU A 68 10.38 5.59 -7.85
CA GLU A 68 10.26 5.99 -9.26
C GLU A 68 8.89 6.63 -9.54
N SER A 69 8.75 7.28 -10.70
CA SER A 69 7.50 7.93 -11.10
C SER A 69 6.38 6.93 -11.37
N ILE A 70 5.17 7.22 -10.86
CA ILE A 70 3.96 6.44 -11.11
C ILE A 70 2.95 7.27 -11.89
N LYS A 71 2.36 6.68 -12.93
CA LYS A 71 1.18 7.19 -13.61
C LYS A 71 -0.03 6.28 -13.34
N VAL A 72 -1.01 6.82 -12.63
CA VAL A 72 -2.29 6.13 -12.38
C VAL A 72 -3.01 5.82 -13.71
N GLY A 73 -3.61 4.63 -13.78
CA GLY A 73 -4.25 4.09 -15.00
C GLY A 73 -3.27 3.44 -15.99
N LYS A 74 -1.96 3.68 -15.85
CA LYS A 74 -0.93 3.02 -16.66
C LYS A 74 -0.10 2.05 -15.82
N ASP A 75 0.52 2.57 -14.77
CA ASP A 75 1.47 1.84 -13.91
C ASP A 75 0.76 1.22 -12.71
N VAL A 76 -0.35 1.82 -12.25
CA VAL A 76 -1.14 1.36 -11.12
C VAL A 76 -2.63 1.56 -11.40
N TYR A 77 -3.48 0.72 -10.83
CA TYR A 77 -4.93 0.78 -11.01
C TYR A 77 -5.64 0.39 -9.71
N GLN A 78 -6.86 0.90 -9.51
CA GLN A 78 -7.67 0.60 -8.33
C GLN A 78 -7.76 -0.93 -8.15
N HIS A 79 -7.57 -1.42 -6.92
CA HIS A 79 -7.70 -2.84 -6.65
C HIS A 79 -9.14 -3.31 -6.99
N PRO A 80 -9.34 -4.20 -7.98
CA PRO A 80 -10.67 -4.45 -8.56
C PRO A 80 -11.57 -5.30 -7.65
N GLY A 81 -10.99 -6.05 -6.72
CA GLY A 81 -11.71 -6.91 -5.78
C GLY A 81 -11.64 -6.46 -4.33
N THR A 82 -11.32 -5.19 -4.06
CA THR A 82 -11.28 -4.68 -2.69
C THR A 82 -12.67 -4.33 -2.19
N THR A 83 -12.89 -4.51 -0.89
CA THR A 83 -14.04 -3.96 -0.17
C THR A 83 -13.73 -2.62 0.50
N MET A 84 -12.49 -2.13 0.40
CA MET A 84 -12.10 -0.82 0.90
C MET A 84 -12.65 0.30 0.02
N ASP A 85 -12.62 1.53 0.56
CA ASP A 85 -13.07 2.72 -0.17
C ASP A 85 -12.28 2.92 -1.47
N LEU A 86 -12.89 3.63 -2.40
CA LEU A 86 -12.20 4.13 -3.59
C LEU A 86 -10.93 4.88 -3.18
N ASN A 87 -9.84 4.64 -3.89
CA ASN A 87 -8.51 5.19 -3.65
C ASN A 87 -7.76 4.68 -2.39
N ALA A 88 -8.33 3.76 -1.60
CA ALA A 88 -7.64 3.20 -0.44
C ALA A 88 -6.43 2.35 -0.84
N GLU A 89 -6.57 1.50 -1.86
CA GLU A 89 -5.50 0.62 -2.34
C GLU A 89 -5.53 0.39 -3.85
N PHE A 90 -4.33 0.21 -4.40
CA PHE A 90 -4.08 0.04 -5.82
C PHE A 90 -3.19 -1.17 -6.06
N LEU A 91 -3.31 -1.77 -7.24
CA LEU A 91 -2.40 -2.81 -7.71
C LEU A 91 -1.40 -2.23 -8.72
N THR A 92 -0.16 -2.70 -8.66
CA THR A 92 0.86 -2.41 -9.68
C THR A 92 0.55 -3.15 -10.98
N ASN A 93 0.78 -2.50 -12.11
CA ASN A 93 0.61 -3.07 -13.46
C ASN A 93 1.96 -3.40 -14.14
N ARG A 94 3.07 -3.08 -13.48
CA ARG A 94 4.45 -3.41 -13.87
C ARG A 94 5.31 -3.56 -12.61
N PRO A 95 6.53 -4.11 -12.71
CA PRO A 95 7.50 -4.02 -11.63
C PRO A 95 7.84 -2.57 -11.28
N LEU A 96 8.03 -2.31 -9.98
CA LEU A 96 8.34 -0.99 -9.44
C LEU A 96 9.46 -1.09 -8.40
N ARG A 97 10.48 -0.24 -8.54
CA ARG A 97 11.55 -0.09 -7.55
C ARG A 97 11.01 0.51 -6.28
N VAL A 98 11.53 0.02 -5.15
CA VAL A 98 11.17 0.51 -3.83
C VAL A 98 12.40 0.86 -3.01
N LYS A 99 12.20 1.78 -2.09
CA LYS A 99 13.17 2.13 -1.05
C LYS A 99 12.57 1.86 0.32
N LEU A 100 13.26 1.05 1.13
CA LEU A 100 12.91 0.84 2.54
C LEU A 100 13.08 2.16 3.30
N ILE A 101 12.07 2.55 4.08
CA ILE A 101 12.10 3.79 4.87
C ILE A 101 11.91 3.57 6.36
N LYS A 102 11.35 2.42 6.79
CA LYS A 102 11.12 2.12 8.21
C LYS A 102 10.99 0.62 8.46
N GLU A 103 11.48 0.17 9.60
CA GLU A 103 11.24 -1.15 10.20
C GLU A 103 10.20 -0.98 11.32
N LEU A 104 9.23 -1.90 11.40
CA LEU A 104 8.02 -1.85 12.24
C LEU A 104 7.88 -3.09 13.12
#